data_AF-A0A526RXS8-F1
#
_entry.id   AF-A0A526RXS8-F1
#
_cell.length_a   1.000
_cell.length_b   1.000
_cell.length_c   1.000
_cell.angle_alpha   90.00
_cell.angle_beta   90.00
_cell.angle_gamma   90.00
#
_symmetry.space_group_name_H-M   'P 1'
#
loop_
_entity.id
_entity.type
_entity.pdbx_description
1 polymer ?
#
loop_
_entity_poly.entity_id
_entity_poly.type
_entity_poly.pdbx_seq_one_letter_code
_entity_poly.pdbx_strand_id
1 'polypeptide(L)'
;MQHLEKWTDWLCDDKAGPLNAALAFAVIYCLVQVVVMTLSSHWAGTGVGVDESEQLMVMRVLAAGYGSSQPPLYTWLAHLTASLVGTNVLALKIVKYGLLAGGLAPYF
;
A
#
# COMPACT_ATOMS: atom_id res chain seq x y z
N MET A 1 -15.27 -5.65 27.88
CA MET A 1 -14.22 -4.61 28.05
C MET A 1 -12.85 -5.23 28.30
N GLN A 2 -12.69 -6.14 29.27
CA GLN A 2 -11.41 -6.81 29.58
C GLN A 2 -10.62 -7.41 28.41
N HIS A 3 -11.29 -7.93 27.39
CA HIS A 3 -10.60 -8.50 26.23
C HIS A 3 -9.96 -7.40 25.35
N LEU A 4 -10.60 -6.25 25.18
CA LEU A 4 -10.06 -5.11 24.41
C LEU A 4 -8.86 -4.48 25.11
N GLU A 5 -8.89 -4.40 26.44
CA GLU A 5 -7.77 -3.90 27.26
C GLU A 5 -6.52 -4.74 27.02
N LYS A 6 -6.62 -6.07 27.02
CA LYS A 6 -5.48 -6.97 26.78
C LYS A 6 -4.82 -6.82 25.39
N TRP A 7 -5.59 -6.50 24.35
CA TRP A 7 -5.05 -6.27 23.00
C TRP A 7 -4.46 -4.86 22.83
N THR A 8 -4.96 -3.91 23.61
CA THR A 8 -4.50 -2.51 23.56
C THR A 8 -3.34 -2.27 24.53
N ASP A 9 -3.20 -3.10 25.57
CA ASP A 9 -2.08 -3.04 26.51
C ASP A 9 -0.75 -3.10 25.77
N TRP A 10 -0.58 -3.94 24.75
CA TRP A 10 0.65 -3.97 23.95
C TRP A 10 0.96 -2.66 23.20
N LEU A 11 -0.06 -1.85 22.85
CA LEU A 11 0.13 -0.51 22.26
C LEU A 11 0.56 0.54 23.30
N CYS A 12 0.23 0.32 24.58
CA CYS A 12 0.50 1.22 25.70
C CYS A 12 1.62 0.75 26.64
N ASP A 13 2.07 -0.50 26.52
CA ASP A 13 3.10 -1.09 27.37
C ASP A 13 4.47 -0.51 27.00
N ASP A 14 5.20 -0.01 28.00
CA ASP A 14 6.53 0.61 27.87
C ASP A 14 7.58 -0.33 27.21
N LYS A 15 7.25 -1.63 27.10
CA LYS A 15 8.03 -2.65 26.38
C LYS A 15 7.99 -2.51 24.86
N ALA A 16 6.88 -2.04 24.29
CA ALA A 16 6.84 -1.64 22.90
C ALA A 16 7.19 -0.15 22.90
N GLY A 17 8.48 0.19 22.85
CA GLY A 17 8.92 1.59 22.87
C GLY A 17 8.12 2.45 21.88
N PRO A 18 8.04 3.78 22.08
CA PRO A 18 7.17 4.69 21.32
C PRO A 18 7.29 4.56 19.78
N LEU A 19 8.42 4.05 19.32
CA LEU A 19 8.71 3.73 17.93
C LEU A 19 7.87 2.55 17.37
N ASN A 20 7.60 1.50 18.16
CA ASN A 20 6.78 0.35 17.75
C ASN A 20 5.30 0.71 17.56
N ALA A 21 4.76 1.59 18.42
CA ALA A 21 3.40 2.10 18.29
C ALA A 21 3.24 2.97 17.04
N ALA A 22 4.25 3.80 16.74
CA ALA A 22 4.27 4.63 15.53
C ALA A 22 4.35 3.78 14.25
N LEU A 23 5.18 2.74 14.24
CA LEU A 23 5.23 1.76 13.16
C LEU A 23 3.88 1.05 12.97
N ALA A 24 3.26 0.58 14.06
CA ALA A 24 1.96 -0.07 14.02
C ALA A 24 0.89 0.88 13.43
N PHE A 25 0.90 2.15 13.84
CA PHE A 25 0.00 3.16 13.30
C PHE A 25 0.24 3.41 11.79
N ALA A 26 1.50 3.48 11.35
CA ALA A 26 1.84 3.64 9.94
C ALA A 26 1.37 2.46 9.08
N VAL A 27 1.55 1.22 9.58
CA VAL A 27 1.08 0.00 8.92
C VAL A 27 -0.44 -0.03 8.87
N ILE A 28 -1.12 0.28 9.98
CA ILE A 28 -2.59 0.35 10.03
C ILE A 28 -3.11 1.39 9.04
N TYR A 29 -2.51 2.57 9.00
CA TYR A 29 -2.86 3.61 8.03
C TYR A 29 -2.72 3.10 6.59
N CYS A 30 -1.61 2.43 6.25
CA CYS A 30 -1.38 1.85 4.94
C CYS A 30 -2.46 0.83 4.57
N LEU A 31 -2.80 -0.08 5.49
CA LEU A 31 -3.85 -1.08 5.28
C LEU A 31 -5.23 -0.44 5.08
N VAL A 32 -5.58 0.53 5.93
CA VAL A 32 -6.84 1.27 5.83
C VAL A 32 -6.92 1.97 4.47
N GLN A 33 -5.85 2.61 4.01
CA GLN A 33 -5.82 3.28 2.71
C GLN A 33 -6.03 2.31 1.55
N VAL A 34 -5.38 1.14 1.55
CA VAL A 34 -5.56 0.11 0.52
C VAL A 34 -7.02 -0.34 0.46
N VAL A 35 -7.62 -0.65 1.61
CA VAL A 35 -9.00 -1.14 1.69
C VAL A 35 -10.00 -0.06 1.30
N VAL A 36 -9.93 1.11 1.93
CA VAL A 36 -10.90 2.20 1.71
C VAL A 36 -10.87 2.67 0.26
N MET A 37 -9.70 2.93 -0.31
CA MET A 37 -9.62 3.38 -1.70
C MET A 37 -10.09 2.32 -2.69
N THR A 38 -9.80 1.04 -2.44
CA THR A 38 -10.28 -0.05 -3.29
C THR A 38 -11.80 -0.17 -3.21
N LEU A 39 -12.38 -0.15 -2.01
CA LEU A 39 -13.82 -0.24 -1.83
C LEU A 39 -14.53 0.97 -2.44
N SER A 40 -14.04 2.18 -2.21
CA SER A 40 -14.57 3.39 -2.83
C SER A 40 -14.52 3.31 -4.36
N SER A 41 -13.50 2.67 -4.94
CA SER A 41 -13.38 2.52 -6.39
C SER A 41 -14.51 1.72 -7.04
N HIS A 42 -15.15 0.82 -6.28
CA HIS A 42 -16.27 0.02 -6.77
C HIS A 42 -17.59 0.82 -6.85
N TRP A 43 -17.74 1.88 -6.05
CA TRP A 43 -19.00 2.64 -5.94
C TRP A 43 -18.93 4.02 -6.59
N ALA A 44 -17.81 4.73 -6.43
CA ALA A 44 -17.62 6.09 -6.93
C ALA A 44 -16.87 6.16 -8.27
N GLY A 45 -16.56 4.99 -8.86
CA GLY A 45 -15.64 4.87 -9.98
C GLY A 45 -14.18 4.88 -9.51
N THR A 46 -13.25 4.56 -10.41
CA THR A 46 -11.85 4.34 -10.05
C THR A 46 -11.15 5.57 -9.48
N GLY A 47 -11.62 6.79 -9.81
CA GLY A 47 -11.12 8.05 -9.24
C GLY A 47 -9.61 8.25 -9.39
N VAL A 48 -8.98 7.53 -10.33
CA VAL A 48 -7.53 7.50 -10.52
C VAL A 48 -7.05 8.77 -11.19
N GLY A 49 -5.96 9.33 -10.66
CA GLY A 49 -5.27 10.45 -11.32
C GLY A 49 -4.62 10.02 -12.65
N VAL A 50 -4.12 10.99 -13.41
CA VAL A 50 -3.45 10.75 -14.71
C VAL A 50 -2.33 9.71 -14.56
N ASP A 51 -1.42 9.90 -13.61
CA ASP A 51 -0.30 8.98 -13.35
C ASP A 51 -0.76 7.56 -13.00
N GLU A 52 -1.82 7.42 -12.20
CA GLU A 52 -2.35 6.12 -11.80
C GLU A 52 -3.03 5.41 -12.99
N SER A 53 -3.76 6.15 -13.81
CA SER A 53 -4.34 5.61 -15.04
C SER A 53 -3.29 5.16 -16.04
N GLU A 54 -2.21 5.92 -16.21
CA GLU A 54 -1.07 5.52 -17.03
C GLU A 54 -0.45 4.23 -16.49
N GLN A 55 -0.25 4.15 -15.17
CA GLN A 55 0.29 2.95 -14.55
C GLN A 55 -0.59 1.71 -14.75
N LEU A 56 -1.92 1.84 -14.68
CA LEU A 56 -2.86 0.75 -14.96
C LEU A 56 -2.74 0.21 -16.39
N MET A 57 -2.34 1.06 -17.34
CA MET A 57 -2.10 0.65 -18.73
C MET A 57 -0.75 -0.06 -18.86
N VAL A 58 0.32 0.53 -18.30
CA VAL A 58 1.68 0.02 -18.52
C VAL A 58 2.03 -1.21 -17.69
N MET A 59 1.44 -1.40 -16.51
CA MET A 59 1.74 -2.55 -15.64
C MET A 59 1.29 -3.91 -16.19
N ARG A 60 0.56 -3.92 -17.31
CA ARG A 60 0.12 -5.16 -17.99
C ARG A 60 1.26 -5.88 -18.70
N VAL A 61 2.30 -5.15 -19.09
CA VAL A 61 3.45 -5.68 -19.82
C VAL A 61 4.66 -5.56 -18.92
N LEU A 62 5.54 -6.57 -18.90
CA LEU A 62 6.85 -6.50 -18.26
C LEU A 62 7.89 -6.06 -19.30
N ALA A 63 8.42 -4.85 -19.17
CA ALA A 63 9.36 -4.24 -20.10
C ALA A 63 10.53 -3.60 -19.34
N ALA A 64 11.67 -3.41 -20.02
CA ALA A 64 12.85 -2.77 -19.42
C ALA A 64 12.72 -1.24 -19.30
N GLY A 65 11.65 -0.63 -19.83
CA GLY A 65 11.37 0.80 -19.72
C GLY A 65 9.93 1.14 -20.09
N TYR A 66 9.39 2.17 -19.45
CA TYR A 66 7.98 2.61 -19.57
C TYR A 66 7.90 4.12 -19.78
N GLY A 67 8.34 4.56 -20.96
CA GLY A 67 8.55 5.99 -21.25
C GLY A 67 9.87 6.51 -20.70
N SER A 68 10.17 7.78 -20.97
CA SER A 68 11.50 8.36 -20.69
C SER A 68 11.76 8.66 -19.21
N SER A 69 10.73 8.70 -18.36
CA SER A 69 10.82 9.28 -17.01
C SER A 69 10.56 8.29 -15.87
N GLN A 70 10.10 7.07 -16.15
CA GLN A 70 9.76 6.09 -15.12
C GLN A 70 10.78 4.94 -15.04
N PRO A 71 11.49 4.79 -13.91
CA PRO A 71 12.33 3.62 -13.69
C PRO A 71 11.47 2.34 -13.59
N PRO A 72 11.96 1.20 -14.09
CA PRO A 72 11.11 0.04 -14.32
C PRO A 72 10.73 -0.73 -13.05
N LEU A 73 11.45 -0.52 -11.94
CA LEU A 73 11.27 -1.25 -10.68
C LEU A 73 9.81 -1.19 -10.16
N TYR A 74 9.23 0.02 -10.12
CA TYR A 74 7.87 0.20 -9.63
C TYR A 74 6.86 -0.55 -10.52
N THR A 75 7.02 -0.47 -11.84
CA THR A 75 6.14 -1.15 -12.79
C THR A 75 6.31 -2.66 -12.77
N TRP A 76 7.51 -3.18 -12.50
CA TRP A 76 7.72 -4.62 -12.30
C TRP A 76 7.00 -5.12 -11.04
N LEU A 77 7.08 -4.40 -9.93
CA LEU A 77 6.34 -4.73 -8.71
C LEU A 77 4.82 -4.65 -8.92
N ALA A 78 4.35 -3.64 -9.67
CA ALA A 78 2.96 -3.51 -10.07
C ALA A 78 2.51 -4.66 -10.96
N HIS A 79 3.34 -5.09 -11.92
CA HIS A 79 3.08 -6.24 -12.78
C HIS A 79 2.98 -7.55 -11.98
N LEU A 80 3.93 -7.79 -11.07
CA LEU A 80 3.89 -8.96 -10.18
C LEU A 80 2.63 -8.95 -9.31
N THR A 81 2.27 -7.82 -8.73
CA THR A 81 1.06 -7.71 -7.90
C THR A 81 -0.21 -7.90 -8.74
N ALA A 82 -0.25 -7.31 -9.94
CA ALA A 82 -1.35 -7.48 -10.88
C ALA A 82 -1.51 -8.93 -11.35
N SER A 83 -0.44 -9.73 -11.39
CA SER A 83 -0.53 -11.17 -11.67
C SER A 83 -1.28 -11.96 -10.58
N LEU A 84 -1.35 -11.43 -9.35
CA LEU A 84 -2.01 -12.06 -8.20
C LEU A 84 -3.45 -11.59 -8.02
N VAL A 85 -3.70 -10.28 -8.13
CA VAL A 85 -5.01 -9.67 -7.83
C VAL A 85 -5.72 -9.05 -9.04
N GLY A 86 -5.12 -9.16 -10.23
CA GLY A 86 -5.61 -8.57 -11.47
C GLY A 86 -5.16 -7.13 -11.70
N THR A 87 -5.33 -6.65 -12.93
CA THR A 87 -4.97 -5.28 -13.33
C THR A 87 -6.03 -4.28 -12.90
N ASN A 88 -5.97 -3.82 -11.65
CA ASN A 88 -6.93 -2.90 -11.05
C ASN A 88 -6.27 -1.92 -10.06
N VAL A 89 -7.07 -1.03 -9.49
CA VAL A 89 -6.61 -0.02 -8.51
C VAL A 89 -6.01 -0.68 -7.26
N LEU A 90 -6.54 -1.83 -6.82
CA LEU A 90 -6.03 -2.58 -5.68
C LEU A 90 -4.55 -2.96 -5.87
N ALA A 91 -4.17 -3.46 -7.04
CA ALA A 91 -2.78 -3.80 -7.34
C ALA A 91 -1.84 -2.59 -7.15
N LEU A 92 -2.25 -1.41 -7.63
CA LEU A 92 -1.47 -0.18 -7.46
C LEU A 92 -1.36 0.25 -6.00
N LYS A 93 -2.47 0.18 -5.24
CA LYS A 93 -2.46 0.59 -3.83
C LYS A 93 -1.61 -0.36 -2.97
N ILE A 94 -1.67 -1.67 -3.22
CA ILE A 94 -0.82 -2.66 -2.52
C ILE A 94 0.65 -2.30 -2.70
N VAL A 95 1.10 -2.04 -3.93
CA VAL A 95 2.50 -1.69 -4.20
C VAL A 95 2.86 -0.35 -3.54
N LYS A 96 2.07 0.70 -3.77
CA LYS A 96 2.34 2.05 -3.23
C LYS A 96 2.46 2.04 -1.71
N TYR A 97 1.46 1.49 -1.01
CA TYR A 97 1.45 1.49 0.45
C TYR A 97 2.37 0.42 1.05
N GLY A 98 2.64 -0.68 0.33
CA GLY A 98 3.66 -1.64 0.72
C GLY A 98 5.07 -1.04 0.70
N LEU A 99 5.41 -0.29 -0.35
CA LEU A 99 6.68 0.46 -0.44
C LEU A 99 6.78 1.55 0.63
N LEU A 100 5.70 2.28 0.91
CA LEU A 100 5.68 3.28 1.99
C LEU A 100 5.89 2.62 3.35
N ALA A 101 5.18 1.54 3.66
CA ALA A 101 5.34 0.82 4.93
C ALA A 101 6.76 0.23 5.08
N GLY A 102 7.26 -0.42 4.03
CA GLY A 102 8.62 -1.01 4.04
C GLY A 102 9.73 0.04 4.10
N GLY A 103 9.54 1.18 3.45
CA GLY A 103 10.48 2.30 3.50
C GLY A 103 10.47 3.04 4.84
N LEU A 104 9.33 3.11 5.52
CA LEU A 104 9.20 3.73 6.84
C LEU A 104 9.66 2.81 7.98
N ALA A 105 9.52 1.49 7.83
CA ALA A 105 9.91 0.49 8.83
C ALA A 105 11.31 0.66 9.44
N PRO A 106 12.39 0.95 8.69
CA PRO A 106 13.73 1.11 9.27
C PRO A 106 13.94 2.41 10.07
N TYR A 107 12.98 3.34 10.06
CA TYR A 107 13.07 4.63 10.77
C TYR A 107 12.36 4.62 12.14
N PHE A 108 11.75 3.48 12.51
CA PHE A 108 11.14 3.21 13.80
C PHE A 108 11.93 2.11 14.50
#